data_AF-A0A7R9C2P8-F1
#
_entry.id   AF-A0A7R9C2P8-F1
#
_cell.length_a   1.000
_cell.length_b   1.000
_cell.length_c   1.000
_cell.angle_alpha   90.00
_cell.angle_beta   90.00
_cell.angle_gamma   90.00
#
_symmetry.space_group_name_H-M   'P 1'
#
loop_
_entity.id
_entity.type
_entity.pdbx_description
1 polymer ?
#
loop_
_entity_poly.entity_id
_entity_poly.type
_entity_poly.pdbx_seq_one_letter_code
_entity_poly.pdbx_strand_id
1 'polypeptide(L)' 'GQAVANTELVGRIVGNFMKELQDKYTGTYADIAQMHCIGLSLGAQICGHVGQWVQRTFGKKLARISGTVLY' A
#
# COMPACT_ATOMS: atom_id res chain seq x y z
N GLY A 1 -10.25 -17.91 2.38
CA GLY A 1 -9.95 -18.16 3.81
C GLY A 1 -9.84 -16.83 4.54
N GLN A 2 -10.19 -16.78 5.83
CA GLN A 2 -10.22 -15.55 6.64
C GLN A 2 -8.97 -14.66 6.51
N ALA A 3 -7.77 -15.26 6.39
CA ALA A 3 -6.52 -14.53 6.19
C ALA A 3 -6.48 -13.68 4.90
N VAL A 4 -7.12 -14.14 3.80
CA VAL A 4 -7.15 -13.45 2.51
C VAL A 4 -8.06 -12.21 2.56
N ALA A 5 -9.17 -12.28 3.31
CA ALA A 5 -10.02 -11.11 3.52
C ALA A 5 -9.31 -10.07 4.41
N ASN A 6 -8.56 -10.54 5.41
CA ASN A 6 -7.79 -9.67 6.30
C ASN A 6 -6.66 -8.93 5.55
N THR A 7 -5.99 -9.56 4.58
CA THR A 7 -4.94 -8.86 3.80
C THR A 7 -5.50 -7.74 2.95
N GLU A 8 -6.73 -7.90 2.44
CA GLU A 8 -7.39 -6.83 1.69
C GLU A 8 -7.76 -5.66 2.62
N LEU A 9 -8.38 -5.93 3.78
CA LEU A 9 -8.72 -4.90 4.76
C LEU A 9 -7.48 -4.11 5.21
N VAL A 10 -6.40 -4.81 5.59
CA VAL A 10 -5.15 -4.16 6.00
C VAL A 10 -4.56 -3.34 4.86
N GLY A 11 -4.62 -3.83 3.62
CA GLY A 11 -4.19 -3.07 2.44
C GLY A 11 -4.95 -1.74 2.27
N ARG A 12 -6.27 -1.74 2.51
CA ARG A 12 -7.08 -0.51 2.46
C ARG A 12 -6.70 0.46 3.58
N ILE A 13 -6.48 -0.03 4.81
CA ILE A 13 -6.07 0.80 5.95
C ILE A 13 -4.73 1.48 5.65
N VAL A 14 -3.74 0.73 5.20
CA VAL A 14 -2.41 1.27 4.85
C VAL A 14 -2.51 2.27 3.70
N GLY A 15 -3.30 1.97 2.66
CA GLY A 15 -3.51 2.90 1.55
C GLY A 15 -4.16 4.22 1.95
N ASN A 16 -5.11 4.20 2.90
CA ASN A 16 -5.70 5.41 3.45
C ASN A 16 -4.67 6.21 4.26
N PHE A 17 -3.86 5.54 5.09
CA PHE A 17 -2.79 6.20 5.83
C PHE A 17 -1.76 6.88 4.91
N MET A 18 -1.38 6.24 3.79
CA MET A 18 -0.50 6.86 2.79
C MET A 18 -1.11 8.12 2.18
N LYS A 19 -2.43 8.12 1.95
CA LYS A 19 -3.15 9.30 1.46
C LYS A 19 -3.20 10.42 2.51
N GLU A 20 -3.45 10.08 3.77
CA GLU A 20 -3.41 11.04 4.88
C GLU A 20 -2.03 11.69 5.04
N LEU A 21 -0.95 10.91 4.92
CA LEU A 21 0.41 11.44 4.92
C LEU A 21 0.65 12.40 3.75
N GLN A 22 0.24 12.01 2.54
CA GLN A 22 0.37 12.88 1.36
C GLN A 22 -0.36 14.21 1.57
N ASP A 23 -1.61 14.16 2.05
CA ASP A 23 -2.43 15.36 2.23
C ASP A 23 -1.85 16.28 3.29
N LYS A 24 -1.41 15.70 4.41
CA LYS A 24 -0.82 16.45 5.52
C LYS A 24 0.51 17.10 5.17
N TYR A 25 1.31 16.46 4.32
CA TYR A 25 2.65 16.92 3.94
C TYR A 25 2.75 17.19 2.44
N THR A 26 1.75 17.87 1.88
CA THR A 26 1.68 18.20 0.44
C THR A 26 2.94 18.96 -0.02
N GLY A 27 3.47 18.59 -1.19
CA GLY A 27 4.68 19.20 -1.76
C GLY A 27 6.00 18.64 -1.21
N THR A 28 5.95 17.58 -0.40
CA THR A 28 7.13 16.90 0.15
C THR A 28 7.31 15.49 -0.42
N TYR A 29 8.26 14.73 0.12
CA TYR A 29 8.48 13.31 -0.18
C TYR A 29 7.31 12.40 0.21
N ALA A 30 6.26 12.92 0.85
CA ALA A 30 5.06 12.18 1.21
C ALA A 30 4.08 11.96 0.04
N ASP A 31 4.41 12.34 -1.21
CA ASP A 31 3.57 11.92 -2.36
C ASP A 31 3.57 10.39 -2.49
N ILE A 32 2.39 9.79 -2.67
CA ILE A 32 2.24 8.34 -2.90
C ILE A 32 3.15 7.85 -4.04
N ALA A 33 3.36 8.67 -5.07
CA ALA A 33 4.25 8.38 -6.19
C ALA A 33 5.74 8.33 -5.84
N GLN A 34 6.11 8.62 -4.59
CA GLN A 34 7.47 8.51 -4.05
C GLN A 34 7.58 7.38 -3.00
N MET A 35 6.46 6.77 -2.61
CA MET A 35 6.45 5.75 -1.56
C MET A 35 6.76 4.35 -2.09
N HIS A 36 7.44 3.55 -1.25
CA HIS A 36 7.77 2.15 -1.51
C HIS A 36 7.14 1.25 -0.44
N CYS A 37 6.29 0.30 -0.85
CA CYS A 37 5.76 -0.73 0.05
C CYS A 37 6.63 -1.99 -0.02
N ILE A 38 7.13 -2.46 1.12
CA ILE A 38 7.93 -3.68 1.23
C ILE A 38 7.16 -4.67 2.12
N GLY A 39 6.86 -5.85 1.59
CA GLY A 39 6.08 -6.88 2.27
C GLY A 39 6.78 -8.23 2.29
N LEU A 40 6.73 -8.91 3.44
CA LEU A 40 7.29 -10.26 3.63
C LEU A 40 6.14 -11.28 3.77
N SER A 41 6.23 -12.41 3.06
CA SER A 41 5.22 -13.47 3.06
C SER A 41 3.81 -12.89 2.80
N LEU A 42 2.87 -13.03 3.74
CA LEU A 42 1.53 -12.43 3.68
C LEU A 42 1.56 -10.90 3.48
N GLY A 43 2.60 -10.23 3.98
CA GLY A 43 2.82 -8.79 3.78
C GLY A 43 3.01 -8.41 2.31
N ALA A 44 3.53 -9.30 1.46
CA ALA A 44 3.64 -9.03 0.02
C ALA A 44 2.26 -8.92 -0.64
N GLN A 45 1.30 -9.77 -0.24
CA GLN A 45 -0.10 -9.65 -0.67
C GLN A 45 -0.74 -8.35 -0.15
N ILE A 46 -0.48 -7.99 1.11
CA ILE A 46 -0.94 -6.71 1.67
C ILE A 46 -0.43 -5.54 0.81
N CYS A 47 0.87 -5.48 0.48
CA CYS A 47 1.39 -4.44 -0.40
C CYS A 47 0.74 -4.41 -1.79
N GLY A 48 0.40 -5.58 -2.35
CA GLY A 48 -0.39 -5.66 -3.58
C GLY A 48 -1.77 -5.01 -3.42
N HIS A 49 -2.48 -5.31 -2.33
CA HIS A 49 -3.77 -4.71 -2.01
C HIS A 49 -3.67 -3.21 -1.76
N VAL A 50 -2.60 -2.73 -1.12
CA VAL A 50 -2.33 -1.29 -0.96
C VAL A 50 -2.31 -0.62 -2.34
N GLY A 51 -1.47 -1.12 -3.25
CA GLY A 51 -1.32 -0.56 -4.60
C GLY A 51 -2.62 -0.58 -5.40
N GLN A 52 -3.35 -1.68 -5.34
CA GLN A 52 -4.66 -1.80 -5.98
C GLN A 52 -5.67 -0.80 -5.41
N TRP A 53 -5.68 -0.60 -4.09
CA TRP A 53 -6.58 0.33 -3.42
C TRP A 53 -6.27 1.79 -3.78
N VAL A 54 -5.02 2.24 -3.64
CA VAL A 54 -4.68 3.64 -3.96
C VAL A 54 -4.89 3.97 -5.44
N GLN A 55 -4.71 3.00 -6.34
CA GLN A 55 -4.98 3.19 -7.76
C GLN A 55 -6.48 3.33 -8.03
N ARG A 56 -7.30 2.43 -7.48
CA ARG A 56 -8.75 2.43 -7.73
C ARG A 56 -9.47 3.59 -7.05
N THR A 57 -9.05 3.96 -5.85
CA THR A 57 -9.76 4.95 -5.02
C THR A 57 -9.25 6.36 -5.23
N PHE A 58 -7.94 6.56 -5.45
CA PHE A 58 -7.34 7.89 -5.53
C PHE A 58 -6.70 8.19 -6.89
N GLY A 59 -6.68 7.24 -7.83
CA GLY A 59 -6.00 7.42 -9.12
C GLY A 59 -4.48 7.56 -8.99
N LYS A 60 -3.89 7.12 -7.88
CA LYS A 60 -2.46 7.25 -7.57
C LYS A 60 -1.77 5.88 -7.64
N LYS A 61 -0.45 5.88 -7.90
CA LYS A 61 0.35 4.65 -7.98
C LYS A 61 1.57 4.80 -7.08
N LEU A 62 1.89 3.75 -6.31
CA LEU A 62 3.15 3.71 -5.56
C LEU A 62 4.33 3.71 -6.51
N ALA A 63 5.45 4.28 -6.08
CA ALA A 63 6.71 4.20 -6.81
C ALA A 63 7.14 2.74 -7.00
N ARG A 64 7.02 1.94 -5.94
CA ARG A 64 7.49 0.55 -5.93
C ARG A 64 6.74 -0.32 -4.94
N ILE A 65 6.60 -1.59 -5.28
CA ILE A 65 6.23 -2.68 -4.37
C ILE A 65 7.33 -3.74 -4.44
N SER A 66 7.86 -4.15 -3.28
CA SER A 66 8.76 -5.30 -3.17
C SER A 66 8.12 -6.37 -2.30
N GLY A 67 8.08 -7.61 -2.81
CA GLY A 67 7.59 -8.77 -2.07
C GLY A 67 8.70 -9.80 -1.89
N THR A 68 8.87 -10.31 -0.66
CA THR A 68 9.80 -11.41 -0.36
C THR A 68 9.01 -12.61 0.15
N VAL A 69 9.30 -13.80 -0.39
CA VAL A 69 8.73 -15.07 0.09
C VAL A 69 9.78 -15.76 0.97
N LEU A 70 9.39 -16.22 2.16
CA LEU A 70 10.23 -17.08 2.99
C LEU A 70 10.00 -18.53 2.56
N TYR A 71 11.07 -19.23 2.21
CA TYR A 71 11.08 -20.67 1.91
C TYR A 71 11.44 -21.47 3.14
#